data_AF-S7XBL2-F1
#
_entry.id   AF-S7XBL2-F1
#
_cell.length_a   1.000
_cell.length_b   1.000
_cell.length_c   1.000
_cell.angle_alpha   90.00
_cell.angle_beta   90.00
_cell.angle_gamma   90.00
#
_symmetry.space_group_name_H-M   'P 1'
#
loop_
_entity.id
_entity.type
_entity.pdbx_description
1 polymer ?
#
loop_
_entity_poly.entity_id
_entity_poly.type
_entity_poly.pdbx_seq_one_letter_code
_entity_poly.pdbx_strand_id
1 'polypeptide(L)' 'MAIWKDKHNSKSNYARLWDASHSFYSSYFDYFISDDKRTRNKAKVVFEIYGAKTKVISSKGTE' A
#
# COMPACT_ATOMS: atom_id res chain seq x y z
N MET A 1 -13.61 -11.19 7.22
CA MET A 1 -12.36 -10.67 6.64
C MET A 1 -11.86 -9.52 7.52
N ALA A 2 -11.22 -9.84 8.65
CA ALA A 2 -10.79 -8.83 9.62
C ALA A 2 -9.35 -8.40 9.31
N ILE A 3 -9.22 -7.36 8.50
CA ILE A 3 -7.92 -6.80 8.11
C ILE A 3 -7.39 -5.99 9.29
N TRP A 4 -6.65 -6.66 10.18
CA TRP A 4 -5.69 -6.11 11.14
C TRP A 4 -6.13 -4.81 11.86
N LYS A 5 -6.74 -4.96 13.04
CA LYS A 5 -7.11 -3.85 13.93
C LYS A 5 -5.85 -3.21 14.52
N ASP A 6 -5.31 -2.20 13.84
CA ASP A 6 -4.13 -1.48 14.30
C ASP A 6 -4.42 -0.64 15.56
N LYS A 7 -3.47 -0.58 16.51
CA LYS A 7 -3.56 0.25 17.72
C LYS A 7 -3.84 1.70 17.31
N HIS A 8 -4.95 2.26 17.78
CA HIS A 8 -5.35 3.62 17.45
C HIS A 8 -4.46 4.60 18.23
N ASN A 9 -3.49 5.24 17.56
CA ASN A 9 -2.76 6.38 18.11
C ASN A 9 -3.08 7.64 17.27
N SER A 10 -2.78 8.82 17.80
CA SER A 10 -3.07 10.12 17.17
C SER A 10 -2.32 10.34 15.85
N LYS A 11 -1.23 9.61 15.58
CA LYS A 11 -0.46 9.65 14.33
C LYS A 11 -0.91 8.60 13.30
N SER A 12 -1.70 7.61 13.70
CA SER A 12 -2.18 6.52 12.84
C SER A 12 -3.11 7.00 11.72
N ASN A 13 -3.94 8.02 11.98
CA ASN A 13 -4.86 8.53 10.95
C ASN A 13 -4.12 9.24 9.83
N TYR A 14 -3.06 9.98 10.16
CA TYR A 14 -2.21 10.62 9.16
C TYR A 14 -1.50 9.58 8.30
N ALA A 15 -0.89 8.56 8.91
CA ALA A 15 -0.25 7.47 8.19
C ALA A 15 -1.21 6.70 7.26
N ARG A 16 -2.47 6.49 7.69
CA ARG A 16 -3.50 5.85 6.86
C ARG A 16 -3.90 6.68 5.65
N LEU A 17 -4.01 8.00 5.82
CA LEU A 17 -4.30 8.91 4.71
C LEU A 17 -3.18 8.84 3.67
N TRP A 18 -1.92 8.85 4.11
CA TRP A 18 -0.77 8.76 3.22
C TRP A 18 -0.65 7.40 2.53
N ASP A 19 -0.90 6.28 3.22
CA ASP A 19 -0.96 4.94 2.61
C ASP A 19 -2.04 4.87 1.52
N ALA A 20 -3.21 5.47 1.78
CA ALA A 20 -4.33 5.50 0.85
C ALA A 20 -4.02 6.36 -0.38
N SER A 21 -3.49 7.57 -0.17
CA SER A 21 -3.05 8.45 -1.26
C SER A 21 -1.96 7.79 -2.10
N HIS A 22 -0.94 7.19 -1.48
CA HIS A 22 0.10 6.47 -2.22
C HIS A 22 -0.48 5.34 -3.06
N SER A 23 -1.38 4.52 -2.50
CA SER A 23 -2.02 3.42 -3.23
C SER A 23 -2.89 3.94 -4.39
N PHE A 24 -3.59 5.06 -4.21
CA PHE A 24 -4.41 5.66 -5.25
C PHE A 24 -3.58 6.24 -6.40
N TYR A 25 -2.51 6.98 -6.11
CA TYR A 25 -1.67 7.51 -7.18
C TYR A 25 -0.89 6.42 -7.89
N SER A 26 -0.42 5.42 -7.15
CA SER A 26 0.35 4.31 -7.72
C SER A 26 -0.46 3.43 -8.68
N SER A 27 -1.79 3.35 -8.56
CA SER A 27 -2.61 2.61 -9.51
C SER A 27 -2.56 3.15 -10.95
N TYR A 28 -2.08 4.38 -11.14
CA TYR A 28 -1.88 5.00 -12.46
C TYR A 28 -0.48 4.74 -13.05
N PHE A 29 0.43 4.14 -12.28
CA PHE A 29 1.78 3.84 -12.71
C PHE A 29 1.99 2.33 -12.83
N ASP A 30 3.01 1.92 -13.59
CA ASP A 30 3.36 0.51 -13.75
C ASP A 30 4.09 -0.08 -12.53
N TYR A 31 4.74 0.75 -11.72
CA TYR A 31 5.55 0.32 -10.57
C TYR A 31 5.25 1.16 -9.33
N PHE A 32 5.04 0.45 -8.21
CA PHE A 32 4.96 1.02 -6.88
C PHE A 32 6.11 0.49 -6.02
N ILE A 33 7.06 1.36 -5.69
CA ILE A 33 8.27 0.99 -4.93
C ILE A 33 8.09 1.46 -3.49
N SER A 34 8.16 0.53 -2.53
CA SER A 34 8.15 0.88 -1.12
C SER A 34 8.92 -0.15 -0.28
N ASP A 35 9.80 0.33 0.59
CA ASP A 35 10.48 -0.53 1.58
C ASP A 35 9.57 -0.94 2.74
N ASP A 36 8.46 -0.24 2.93
CA ASP A 36 7.51 -0.57 3.98
C ASP A 36 6.66 -1.79 3.58
N LYS A 37 6.90 -2.91 4.28
CA LYS A 37 6.18 -4.18 4.03
C LYS A 37 4.67 -4.04 4.22
N ARG A 38 4.23 -3.16 5.12
CA ARG A 38 2.81 -3.01 5.46
C ARG A 38 2.08 -2.24 4.36
N THR A 39 2.69 -1.18 3.87
CA THR A 39 2.18 -0.41 2.73
C THR A 39 2.15 -1.29 1.47
N ARG A 40 3.18 -2.10 1.23
CA ARG A 40 3.19 -3.06 0.11
C ARG A 40 2.06 -4.08 0.16
N ASN A 41 1.83 -4.71 1.31
CA ASN A 41 0.75 -5.69 1.45
C ASN A 41 -0.63 -5.07 1.22
N LYS A 42 -0.87 -3.86 1.73
CA LYS A 42 -2.12 -3.13 1.48
C LYS A 42 -2.26 -2.77 0.01
N ALA A 43 -1.21 -2.21 -0.60
CA ALA A 43 -1.21 -1.83 -2.00
C ALA A 43 -1.47 -3.04 -2.92
N LYS A 44 -0.85 -4.19 -2.64
CA LYS A 44 -1.05 -5.43 -3.39
C LYS A 44 -2.52 -5.89 -3.34
N VAL A 45 -3.14 -5.88 -2.16
CA VAL A 45 -4.56 -6.21 -2.00
C VAL A 45 -5.46 -5.20 -2.73
N VAL A 46 -5.16 -3.90 -2.61
CA VAL A 46 -5.92 -2.86 -3.31
C VAL A 46 -5.80 -3.03 -4.83
N PHE A 47 -4.60 -3.23 -5.36
CA PHE A 47 -4.40 -3.43 -6.79
C PHE A 47 -5.06 -4.69 -7.31
N GLU A 48 -5.06 -5.77 -6.54
CA GLU A 48 -5.78 -6.99 -6.88
C GLU A 48 -7.30 -6.77 -6.93
N ILE A 49 -7.86 -6.06 -5.95
CA ILE A 49 -9.30 -5.72 -5.91
C ILE A 49 -9.71 -4.80 -7.06
N TYR A 50 -8.90 -3.79 -7.37
CA TYR A 50 -9.19 -2.80 -8.42
C TYR A 50 -8.70 -3.22 -9.81
N GLY A 51 -8.07 -4.39 -9.94
CA GLY A 51 -7.50 -4.88 -11.21
C GLY A 51 -6.37 -4.01 -11.77
N ALA A 52 -5.67 -3.27 -10.91
CA ALA A 52 -4.57 -2.40 -11.32
C ALA A 52 -3.36 -3.26 -11.74
N LYS A 53 -2.73 -2.92 -12.88
CA LYS A 53 -1.55 -3.62 -13.41
C LYS A 53 -0.23 -3.22 -12.73
N THR A 54 -0.30 -2.34 -11.74
CA THR A 54 0.85 -1.81 -11.01
C THR A 54 1.58 -2.91 -10.23
N LYS A 55 2.88 -3.07 -10.49
CA LYS A 55 3.75 -4.00 -9.75
C LYS A 55 4.24 -3.37 -8.46
N VAL A 56 4.04 -4.05 -7.34
CA VAL A 56 4.54 -3.65 -6.02
C VAL A 56 5.91 -4.27 -5.78
N ILE A 57 6.96 -3.45 -5.62
CA ILE A 57 8.34 -3.92 -5.41
C ILE A 57 9.00 -3.21 -4.22
N SER A 58 9.99 -3.86 -3.61
CA SER A 58 10.91 -3.25 -2.64
C SER A 58 12.05 -2.49 -3.35
N SER A 59 12.68 -1.52 -2.69
CA SER A 59 13.87 -0.84 -3.23
C SER A 59 15.06 -1.79 -3.45
N LYS A 60 15.05 -2.94 -2.76
CA LYS A 60 16.02 -4.02 -2.89
C LYS A 60 15.70 -5.02 -4.02
N GLY A 61 14.74 -4.72 -4.89
CA GLY A 61 14.35 -5.59 -6.01
C GLY A 61 13.66 -6.89 -5.59
N THR A 62 13.19 -6.98 -4.35
CA THR A 62 12.44 -8.12 -3.81
C THR A 62 10.95 -7.77 -3.78
N GLU A 63 10.14 -8.53 -4.52
CA GLU A 63 8.67 -8.42 -4.52
C GLU A 63 8.08 -8.68 -3.12
#